data_AF-A0A4Q5SKG8-F1
#
_entry.id   AF-A0A4Q5SKG8-F1
#
_cell.length_a   1.000
_cell.length_b   1.000
_cell.length_c   1.000
_cell.angle_alpha   90.00
_cell.angle_beta   90.00
_cell.angle_gamma   90.00
#
_symmetry.space_group_name_H-M   'P 1'
#
loop_
_entity.id
_entity.type
_entity.pdbx_description
1 polymer ?
#
loop_
_entity_poly.entity_id
_entity_poly.type
_entity_poly.pdbx_seq_one_letter_code
_entity_poly.pdbx_strand_id
1 'polypeptide(L)'
;VENVLVVTRIRFGQQIRGTEDLNVSNEVKVSKKELDMGLALINQYAEKFDVTKFKDEYHGELLKIIEAKAKGKRPTIKKLKPHKTKGTDLYDQLMESLNVKKGA
;
A
#
# COMPACT_ATOMS: atom_id res chain seq x y z
N VAL A 1 12.64 -17.93 25.35
CA VAL A 1 12.82 -16.46 25.37
C VAL A 1 13.35 -16.13 26.74
N GLU A 2 14.66 -16.24 26.90
CA GLU A 2 15.35 -16.19 28.19
C GLU A 2 15.93 -14.79 28.39
N ASN A 3 15.52 -14.10 29.46
CA ASN A 3 16.16 -12.91 30.03
C ASN A 3 16.56 -11.79 29.04
N VAL A 4 15.61 -11.28 28.24
CA VAL A 4 15.85 -10.14 27.35
C VAL A 4 15.07 -8.91 27.81
N LEU A 5 15.74 -7.76 27.86
CA LEU A 5 15.12 -6.48 28.22
C LEU A 5 14.51 -5.84 26.97
N VAL A 6 13.17 -5.73 26.94
CA VAL A 6 12.46 -5.05 25.85
C VAL A 6 12.30 -3.58 26.22
N VAL A 7 13.01 -2.70 25.53
CA VAL A 7 12.91 -1.25 25.73
C VAL A 7 11.84 -0.68 24.81
N THR A 8 10.70 -0.28 25.38
CA THR A 8 9.69 0.51 24.67
C THR A 8 9.89 1.99 24.98
N ARG A 9 10.04 2.81 23.94
CA ARG A 9 10.27 4.24 24.10
C ARG A 9 8.93 4.99 24.11
N ILE A 10 8.69 5.74 25.19
CA ILE A 10 7.52 6.62 25.29
C ILE A 10 7.74 7.85 24.39
N ARG A 11 6.70 8.25 23.66
CA ARG A 11 6.73 9.45 22.81
C ARG A 11 6.61 10.70 23.68
N PHE A 12 7.35 11.75 23.34
CA PHE A 12 7.20 13.05 23.99
C PHE A 12 5.91 13.74 23.51
N GLY A 13 5.35 14.64 24.32
CA GLY A 13 4.07 15.31 24.00
C GLY A 13 4.07 16.03 22.65
N GLN A 14 5.20 16.60 22.23
CA GLN A 14 5.33 17.27 20.92
C GLN A 14 5.31 16.30 19.72
N GLN A 15 5.50 14.99 19.95
CA GLN A 15 5.42 13.96 18.91
C GLN A 15 4.01 13.39 18.75
N ILE A 16 3.08 13.78 19.62
CA ILE A 16 1.68 13.40 19.55
C ILE A 16 0.99 14.46 18.69
N ARG A 17 0.39 14.03 17.58
CA ARG A 17 -0.44 14.94 16.77
C ARG A 17 -1.76 15.17 17.50
N GLY A 18 -2.17 16.43 17.60
CA GLY A 18 -3.48 16.78 18.13
C GLY A 18 -4.59 16.19 17.26
N THR A 19 -5.71 15.84 17.89
CA THR A 19 -6.91 15.34 17.19
C THR A 19 -7.76 16.47 16.60
N GLU A 20 -7.33 17.72 16.78
CA GLU A 20 -8.06 18.95 16.43
C GLU A 20 -8.23 19.10 14.90
N ASP A 21 -7.25 18.62 14.13
CA ASP A 21 -7.31 18.62 12.66
C ASP A 21 -8.08 17.42 12.08
N LEU A 22 -8.51 16.47 12.93
CA LEU A 22 -9.26 15.32 12.49
C LEU A 22 -10.74 15.69 12.46
N ASN A 23 -11.32 15.69 11.26
CA ASN A 23 -12.74 15.95 11.06
C ASN A 23 -13.55 14.70 11.45
N VAL A 24 -13.61 14.40 12.75
CA VAL A 24 -14.32 13.24 13.30
C VAL A 24 -15.70 13.69 13.77
N SER A 25 -16.75 13.11 13.19
CA SER A 25 -18.12 13.35 13.66
C SER A 25 -18.28 12.81 15.09
N ASN A 26 -18.63 13.69 16.03
CA ASN A 26 -18.80 13.34 17.45
C ASN A 26 -19.99 12.40 17.73
N GLU A 27 -20.93 12.27 16.79
CA GLU A 27 -22.09 11.40 16.91
C GLU A 27 -22.20 10.43 15.73
N VAL A 28 -21.50 9.30 15.81
CA VAL A 28 -21.73 8.17 14.91
C VAL A 28 -22.77 7.24 15.55
N LYS A 29 -24.05 7.40 15.20
CA LYS A 29 -25.11 6.47 15.59
C LYS A 29 -25.14 5.32 14.58
N VAL A 30 -24.39 4.26 14.84
CA VAL A 30 -24.44 3.02 14.04
C VAL A 30 -25.66 2.20 14.44
N SER A 31 -26.41 1.69 13.47
CA SER A 31 -27.54 0.79 13.73
C SER A 31 -27.03 -0.59 14.17
N LYS A 32 -27.75 -1.26 15.07
CA LYS A 32 -27.41 -2.63 15.51
C LYS A 32 -27.26 -3.60 14.33
N LYS A 33 -28.11 -3.47 13.30
CA LYS A 33 -28.05 -4.31 12.08
C LYS A 33 -26.74 -4.12 11.31
N GLU A 34 -26.21 -2.91 11.26
CA GLU A 34 -24.96 -2.60 10.55
C GLU A 34 -23.75 -3.13 11.33
N LEU A 35 -23.80 -3.06 12.67
CA LEU A 35 -22.79 -3.66 13.54
C LEU A 35 -22.75 -5.18 13.39
N ASP A 36 -23.90 -5.84 13.40
CA ASP A 36 -23.98 -7.30 13.27
C ASP A 36 -23.46 -7.77 11.90
N MET A 37 -23.79 -7.03 10.83
CA MET A 37 -23.25 -7.29 9.49
C MET A 37 -21.73 -7.06 9.43
N GLY A 38 -21.23 -5.98 10.04
CA GLY A 38 -19.79 -5.70 10.10
C GLY A 38 -19.01 -6.76 10.86
N LEU A 39 -19.54 -7.23 12.00
CA LEU A 39 -18.96 -8.32 12.78
C LEU A 39 -18.96 -9.65 12.00
N ALA A 40 -20.02 -9.95 11.25
CA ALA A 40 -20.05 -11.14 10.41
C ALA A 40 -18.95 -11.12 9.34
N LEU A 41 -18.71 -9.97 8.70
CA LEU A 41 -17.62 -9.81 7.73
C LEU A 41 -16.25 -9.95 8.39
N ILE A 42 -16.03 -9.30 9.54
CA ILE A 42 -14.75 -9.43 10.28
C ILE A 42 -14.48 -10.89 10.61
N ASN A 43 -15.48 -11.62 11.13
CA ASN A 43 -15.32 -13.03 11.49
C ASN A 43 -15.06 -13.93 10.28
N GLN A 44 -15.60 -13.61 9.10
CA GLN A 44 -15.35 -14.36 7.88
C GLN A 44 -13.90 -14.21 7.40
N TYR A 45 -13.29 -13.05 7.58
CA TYR A 45 -11.91 -12.76 7.16
C TYR A 45 -10.90 -12.81 8.32
N ALA A 46 -11.36 -13.17 9.52
CA ALA A 46 -10.50 -13.25 10.69
C ALA A 46 -9.56 -14.46 10.56
N GLU A 47 -8.26 -14.19 10.57
CA GLU A 47 -7.23 -15.22 10.65
C GLU A 47 -6.37 -15.02 11.90
N LYS A 48 -5.66 -16.07 12.31
CA LYS A 48 -4.65 -15.95 13.36
C LYS A 48 -3.53 -15.04 12.87
N PHE A 49 -3.34 -13.93 13.57
CA PHE A 49 -2.26 -12.99 13.29
C PHE A 49 -0.90 -13.66 13.58
N ASP A 50 -0.09 -13.79 12.53
CA ASP A 50 1.25 -14.34 12.60
C ASP A 50 2.22 -13.31 12.01
N VAL A 51 3.02 -12.70 12.88
CA VAL A 51 3.98 -11.64 12.54
C VAL A 51 5.02 -12.15 11.54
N THR A 52 5.33 -13.45 11.56
CA THR A 52 6.34 -14.05 10.69
C THR A 52 5.95 -14.08 9.22
N LYS A 53 4.65 -13.96 8.92
CA LYS A 53 4.14 -13.87 7.54
C LYS A 53 4.46 -12.52 6.89
N PHE A 54 4.68 -11.46 7.66
CA PHE A 54 4.97 -10.13 7.15
C PHE A 54 6.49 -9.93 7.04
N LYS A 55 6.96 -9.70 5.82
CA LYS A 55 8.38 -9.49 5.53
C LYS A 55 8.58 -8.08 4.97
N ASP A 56 9.66 -7.44 5.38
CA ASP A 56 10.07 -6.16 4.83
C ASP A 56 10.68 -6.38 3.44
N GLU A 57 9.82 -6.32 2.42
CA GLU A 57 10.22 -6.48 1.01
C GLU A 57 11.21 -5.38 0.60
N TYR A 58 11.01 -4.15 1.09
CA TYR A 58 11.90 -3.02 0.78
C TYR A 58 13.31 -3.27 1.30
N HIS A 59 13.45 -3.66 2.57
CA HIS A 59 14.74 -3.98 3.16
C HIS A 59 15.41 -5.16 2.43
N GLY A 60 14.63 -6.19 2.10
CA GLY A 60 15.12 -7.35 1.33
C GLY A 60 15.63 -6.96 -0.06
N GLU A 61 14.91 -6.12 -0.79
CA GLU A 61 15.34 -5.61 -2.09
C GLU A 61 16.57 -4.69 -1.99
N LEU A 62 16.59 -3.83 -0.97
CA LEU A 62 17.71 -2.93 -0.73
C LEU A 62 19.00 -3.72 -0.46
N LEU A 63 18.95 -4.77 0.38
CA LEU A 63 20.09 -5.64 0.63
C LEU A 63 20.58 -6.33 -0.64
N LYS A 64 19.67 -6.85 -1.48
CA LYS A 64 20.05 -7.42 -2.79
C LYS A 64 20.80 -6.42 -3.66
N ILE A 65 20.36 -5.16 -3.69
CA ILE A 65 21.03 -4.08 -4.43
C ILE A 65 22.41 -3.79 -3.85
N ILE A 66 22.52 -3.71 -2.51
CA ILE A 66 23.79 -3.48 -1.81
C ILE A 66 24.79 -4.60 -2.11
N GLU A 67 24.37 -5.87 -2.00
CA GLU A 67 25.22 -7.02 -2.31
C GLU A 67 25.67 -7.06 -3.77
N ALA A 68 24.77 -6.73 -4.71
CA ALA A 68 25.09 -6.67 -6.12
C ALA A 68 26.17 -5.60 -6.39
N LYS A 69 26.05 -4.42 -5.76
CA LYS A 69 27.05 -3.35 -5.83
C LYS A 69 28.38 -3.78 -5.18
N ALA A 70 28.34 -4.43 -4.01
CA ALA A 70 29.52 -4.92 -3.31
C ALA A 70 30.30 -5.97 -4.13
N LYS A 71 29.58 -6.82 -4.87
CA LYS A 71 30.16 -7.81 -5.81
C LYS A 71 30.65 -7.18 -7.14
N GLY A 72 30.69 -5.85 -7.24
CA GLY A 72 31.20 -5.11 -8.41
C GLY A 72 30.24 -5.07 -9.60
N LYS A 73 29.00 -5.57 -9.48
CA LYS A 73 28.01 -5.49 -10.56
C LYS A 73 27.37 -4.10 -10.57
N ARG A 74 27.71 -3.30 -11.57
CA ARG A 74 27.05 -2.01 -11.81
C ARG A 74 25.61 -2.26 -12.24
N PRO A 75 24.60 -1.70 -11.56
CA PRO A 75 23.21 -1.84 -11.99
C PRO A 75 23.06 -1.20 -13.38
N THR A 76 22.52 -1.96 -14.32
CA THR A 76 22.12 -1.41 -15.62
C THR A 76 20.93 -0.51 -15.38
N ILE A 77 21.15 0.80 -15.49
CA ILE A 77 20.08 1.80 -15.40
C ILE A 77 19.16 1.55 -16.59
N LYS A 78 18.08 0.80 -16.36
CA LYS A 78 16.96 0.77 -17.30
C LYS A 78 16.34 2.16 -17.23
N LYS A 79 16.69 3.02 -18.19
CA LYS A 79 15.99 4.28 -18.40
C LYS A 79 14.50 3.92 -18.48
N LEU A 80 13.69 4.47 -17.58
CA LEU A 80 12.25 4.42 -17.74
C LEU A 80 11.96 5.02 -19.11
N LYS A 81 11.56 4.17 -20.06
CA LYS A 81 10.92 4.68 -21.25
C LYS A 81 9.58 5.22 -20.75
N PRO A 82 9.27 6.52 -20.92
CA PRO A 82 7.94 6.99 -20.63
C PRO A 82 6.99 6.19 -21.51
N HIS A 83 6.32 5.20 -20.92
CA HIS A 83 5.19 4.60 -21.57
C HIS A 83 4.12 5.67 -21.51
N LYS A 84 3.70 6.18 -22.66
CA LYS A 84 2.45 6.93 -22.70
C LYS A 84 1.38 5.98 -22.15
N THR A 85 0.89 6.26 -20.95
CA THR A 85 -0.41 5.73 -20.52
C THR A 85 -1.38 6.16 -21.60
N LYS A 86 -2.06 5.22 -22.25
CA LYS A 86 -3.13 5.58 -23.18
C LYS A 86 -4.10 6.44 -22.38
N GLY A 87 -4.22 7.70 -22.79
CA GLY A 87 -4.97 8.71 -22.06
C GLY A 87 -6.38 8.23 -21.76
N THR A 88 -6.89 8.73 -20.64
CA THR A 88 -8.19 8.49 -20.01
C THR A 88 -9.40 8.96 -20.81
N ASP A 89 -9.28 9.10 -22.13
CA ASP A 89 -10.40 9.47 -22.99
C ASP A 89 -10.79 8.30 -23.89
N LEU A 90 -11.85 7.60 -23.48
CA LEU A 90 -12.44 6.48 -24.21
C LEU A 90 -13.01 6.94 -25.56
N TYR A 91 -13.36 8.22 -25.70
CA TYR A 91 -13.93 8.79 -26.91
C TYR A 91 -12.90 8.84 -28.05
N ASP A 92 -11.68 9.28 -27.75
CA ASP A 92 -10.59 9.32 -28.74
C ASP A 92 -10.19 7.91 -29.19
N GLN A 93 -10.17 6.94 -28.28
CA GLN A 93 -9.90 5.54 -28.62
C GLN A 93 -11.00 4.93 -29.51
N LEU A 94 -12.26 5.29 -29.27
CA LEU A 94 -13.36 4.86 -30.12
C LEU A 94 -13.25 5.47 -31.53
N MET A 95 -12.93 6.76 -31.63
CA MET A 95 -12.70 7.44 -32.91
C MET A 95 -11.54 6.83 -33.69
N GLU A 96 -10.42 6.52 -33.04
CA GLU A 96 -9.30 5.83 -33.69
C GLU A 96 -9.70 4.42 -34.16
N SER A 97 -10.42 3.65 -33.35
CA SER A 97 -10.87 2.30 -33.72
C SER A 97 -11.86 2.29 -34.89
N LEU A 98 -12.68 3.33 -35.04
CA LEU A 98 -13.64 3.44 -36.15
C LEU A 98 -12.96 3.88 -37.46
N ASN A 99 -11.94 4.74 -37.38
CA ASN A 99 -11.24 5.24 -38.56
C ASN A 99 -10.30 4.20 -39.20
N VAL A 100 -9.74 3.26 -38.43
CA VAL A 100 -8.86 2.20 -38.97
C VAL A 100 -9.64 1.16 -39.80
N LYS A 101 -10.97 1.09 -39.69
CA LYS A 101 -11.81 0.10 -40.38
C LYS A 101 -12.36 0.51 -41.75
N LYS A 102 -11.99 1.70 -42.26
CA LYS A 102 -12.42 2.16 -43.60
C LYS A 102 -11.25 2.09 -44.57
N GLY A 103 -10.93 0.85 -44.98
CA GLY A 103 -9.82 0.54 -45.88
C GLY A 103 -9.76 -0.94 -46.22
N ALA A 104 -10.86 -1.48 -46.74
CA ALA A 104 -10.95 -2.70 -47.53
C ALA A 104 -12.16 -2.57 -48.47
#